data_AF-C8PPP6-F1
#
_entry.id   AF-C8PPP6-F1
#
_cell.length_a   1.000
_cell.length_b   1.000
_cell.length_c   1.000
_cell.angle_alpha   90.00
_cell.angle_beta   90.00
_cell.angle_gamma   90.00
#
_symmetry.space_group_name_H-M   'P 1'
#
loop_
_entity.id
_entity.type
_entity.pdbx_description
1 polymer ?
#
loop_
_entity_poly.entity_id
_entity_poly.type
_entity_poly.pdbx_seq_one_letter_code
_entity_poly.pdbx_strand_id
1 'polypeptide(L)' 'MLAHPVLLQKKYARVIALYAEKEHISLDAALQKFYHSVTYKLMKDGISDMHCMSDDYLTEELKAEDIHKK' A
#
# COMPACT_ATOMS: atom_id res chain seq x y z
N MET A 1 4.22 -5.16 15.31
CA MET A 1 5.69 -4.92 15.40
C MET A 1 6.08 -3.81 14.42
N LEU A 2 7.28 -3.21 14.51
CA LEU A 2 7.75 -2.23 13.53
C LEU A 2 8.75 -2.87 12.57
N ALA A 3 8.52 -2.71 11.26
CA ALA A 3 9.45 -3.16 10.23
C ALA A 3 10.73 -2.32 10.22
N HIS A 4 11.85 -2.93 9.80
CA HIS A 4 13.07 -2.17 9.54
C HIS A 4 12.80 -1.09 8.47
N PRO A 5 13.14 0.19 8.71
CA PRO A 5 12.71 1.30 7.86
C PRO A 5 13.06 1.13 6.38
N VAL A 6 14.27 0.64 6.06
CA VAL A 6 14.71 0.43 4.67
C VAL A 6 13.90 -0.67 3.98
N LEU A 7 13.55 -1.75 4.69
CA LEU A 7 12.77 -2.85 4.13
C LEU A 7 11.32 -2.41 3.90
N LEU A 8 10.78 -1.61 4.82
CA LEU A 8 9.45 -1.04 4.70
C LEU A 8 9.31 -0.13 3.49
N GLN A 9 10.29 0.76 3.25
CA GLN A 9 10.32 1.62 2.06
C GLN A 9 10.39 0.81 0.75
N LYS A 10 11.21 -0.25 0.71
CA LYS A 10 11.26 -1.16 -0.46
C LYS A 10 9.91 -1.86 -0.68
N LYS A 11 9.21 -2.23 0.39
CA LYS A 11 7.88 -2.83 0.31
C LYS A 11 6.84 -1.85 -0.23
N TYR A 12 6.87 -0.59 0.22
CA TYR A 12 6.00 0.45 -0.34
C TYR A 12 6.19 0.60 -1.85
N ALA A 13 7.43 0.68 -2.31
CA ALA A 13 7.72 0.78 -3.75
C ALA A 13 7.13 -0.39 -4.55
N ARG A 14 7.23 -1.62 -4.01
CA ARG A 14 6.65 -2.82 -4.63
C ARG A 14 5.12 -2.76 -4.72
N VAL A 15 4.46 -2.42 -3.61
CA VAL A 15 2.99 -2.31 -3.56
C VAL A 15 2.48 -1.20 -4.48
N ILE A 16 3.13 -0.05 -4.51
CA ILE A 16 2.78 1.08 -5.40
C ILE A 16 2.90 0.66 -6.87
N ALA A 17 4.01 0.01 -7.25
CA ALA A 17 4.23 -0.44 -8.62
C ALA A 17 3.18 -1.50 -9.04
N LEU A 18 2.90 -2.47 -8.17
CA LEU A 18 1.89 -3.50 -8.42
C LEU A 18 0.48 -2.91 -8.54
N TYR A 19 0.14 -1.93 -7.70
CA TYR A 19 -1.14 -1.22 -7.79
C TYR A 19 -1.28 -0.45 -9.10
N ALA A 20 -0.23 0.26 -9.53
CA ALA A 20 -0.22 0.98 -10.80
C ALA A 20 -0.46 0.05 -11.99
N GLU A 21 0.20 -1.12 -11.98
CA GLU A 21 0.03 -2.16 -13.00
C GLU A 21 -1.41 -2.72 -13.01
N LYS A 22 -1.93 -3.12 -11.85
CA LYS A 22 -3.25 -3.76 -11.74
C LYS A 22 -4.42 -2.82 -12.06
N GLU A 23 -4.31 -1.54 -11.73
CA GLU A 23 -5.36 -0.53 -11.98
C GLU A 23 -5.16 0.20 -13.32
N HIS A 24 -4.10 -0.11 -14.07
CA HIS A 24 -3.75 0.54 -15.34
C HIS A 24 -3.63 2.08 -15.21
N ILE A 25 -3.03 2.55 -14.11
CA ILE A 25 -2.80 3.98 -13.84
C ILE A 25 -1.32 4.33 -13.87
N SER A 26 -1.00 5.62 -13.90
CA SER A 26 0.38 6.07 -13.81
C SER A 26 0.98 5.78 -12.42
N LEU A 27 2.30 5.59 -12.38
CA LEU A 27 3.02 5.40 -11.12
C LEU A 27 2.84 6.60 -10.17
N ASP A 28 2.76 7.81 -10.71
CA ASP A 28 2.50 9.04 -9.93
C ASP A 28 1.12 8.98 -9.26
N ALA A 29 0.08 8.60 -10.01
CA ALA A 29 -1.27 8.47 -9.47
C ALA A 29 -1.34 7.38 -8.37
N ALA A 30 -0.69 6.24 -8.59
CA ALA A 30 -0.59 5.17 -7.61
C ALA A 30 0.15 5.62 -6.34
N LEU A 31 1.22 6.40 -6.49
CA LEU A 31 2.01 6.92 -5.39
C LEU A 31 1.20 7.90 -4.54
N GLN A 32 0.50 8.85 -5.18
CA GLN A 32 -0.39 9.78 -4.49
C GLN A 32 -1.48 9.04 -3.72
N LYS A 33 -2.12 8.07 -4.36
CA LYS A 33 -3.16 7.23 -3.74
C LYS A 33 -2.60 6.46 -2.53
N PHE A 34 -1.46 5.82 -2.67
CA PHE A 34 -0.84 5.04 -1.59
C PHE A 34 -0.55 5.89 -0.36
N TYR A 35 0.11 7.05 -0.50
CA TYR A 35 0.47 7.86 0.68
C TYR A 35 -0.73 8.51 1.40
N HIS A 36 -1.90 8.59 0.74
CA HIS A 36 -3.14 9.06 1.37
C HIS A 36 -4.05 7.91 1.85
N SER A 37 -3.63 6.66 1.70
CA SER A 37 -4.41 5.48 2.05
C SER A 37 -4.41 5.16 3.54
N VAL A 38 -5.41 4.38 3.96
CA VAL A 38 -5.44 3.76 5.29
C VAL A 38 -4.38 2.66 5.37
N THR A 39 -4.23 1.88 4.31
CA THR A 39 -3.25 0.80 4.15
C THR A 39 -1.83 1.28 4.47
N TYR A 40 -1.42 2.42 3.91
CA TYR A 40 -0.12 3.03 4.21
C TYR A 40 0.04 3.35 5.71
N LYS A 41 -0.98 3.98 6.34
CA LYS A 41 -0.95 4.32 7.77
C LYS A 41 -0.80 3.06 8.62
N LEU A 42 -1.58 2.02 8.34
CA LEU A 42 -1.51 0.76 9.08
C LEU A 42 -0.14 0.08 8.93
N MET A 43 0.41 0.05 7.71
CA MET A 43 1.76 -0.49 7.48
C MET A 43 2.84 0.33 8.19
N LYS A 44 2.77 1.66 8.13
CA LYS A 44 3.72 2.58 8.75
C LYS A 44 3.74 2.44 10.27
N ASP A 45 2.56 2.36 10.87
CA ASP A 45 2.39 2.32 12.32
C ASP A 45 2.50 0.90 12.88
N GLY A 46 2.70 -0.10 12.01
CA GLY A 46 2.86 -1.50 12.41
C GLY A 46 1.59 -2.14 12.97
N ILE A 47 0.42 -1.60 12.61
CA ILE A 47 -0.89 -2.03 13.10
C ILE A 47 -1.31 -3.31 12.35
N SER A 48 -1.85 -4.28 13.09
CA SER A 48 -2.29 -5.58 12.56
C SER A 48 -1.21 -6.34 11.77
N ASP A 49 0.07 -6.00 11.99
CA ASP A 49 1.20 -6.48 11.20
C ASP A 49 0.97 -6.38 9.68
N MET A 50 0.29 -5.31 9.22
CA MET A 50 0.00 -5.09 7.79
C MET A 50 1.28 -5.06 6.94
N HIS A 51 2.39 -4.58 7.49
CA HIS A 51 3.69 -4.59 6.82
C HIS A 51 4.24 -6.00 6.56
N CYS A 52 3.70 -7.06 7.16
CA CYS A 52 4.06 -8.46 6.90
C CYS A 52 3.24 -9.11 5.78
N MET A 53 2.06 -8.56 5.45
CA MET A 53 1.15 -9.14 4.46
C MET A 53 1.72 -9.12 3.03
N SER A 54 1.24 -9.98 2.13
CA SER A 54 1.74 -10.03 0.75
C SER A 54 1.46 -8.73 -0.01
N ASP A 55 2.29 -8.45 -1.03
CA ASP A 55 2.10 -7.26 -1.86
C ASP A 55 0.74 -7.27 -2.55
N ASP A 56 0.30 -8.45 -3.02
CA ASP A 56 -1.03 -8.64 -3.61
C ASP A 56 -2.14 -8.27 -2.63
N TYR A 57 -2.10 -8.79 -1.40
CA TYR A 57 -3.11 -8.49 -0.38
C TYR A 57 -3.19 -6.98 -0.10
N LEU A 58 -2.04 -6.33 0.10
CA LEU A 58 -1.96 -4.89 0.36
C LEU A 58 -2.46 -4.05 -0.82
N THR A 59 -2.25 -4.55 -2.05
CA THR A 59 -2.76 -3.91 -3.25
C THR A 59 -4.28 -4.01 -3.33
N GLU A 60 -4.86 -5.17 -3.00
CA GLU A 60 -6.32 -5.32 -2.97
C GLU A 60 -6.97 -4.48 -1.85
N GLU A 61 -6.35 -4.36 -0.67
CA GLU A 61 -6.81 -3.44 0.38
C GLU A 61 -6.83 -1.99 -0.12
N LEU A 62 -5.78 -1.56 -0.82
CA LEU A 62 -5.70 -0.22 -1.39
C LEU A 62 -6.80 0.06 -2.41
N LYS A 63 -7.19 -0.95 -3.21
CA LYS A 63 -8.34 -0.88 -4.13
C LYS A 63 -9.67 -0.82 -3.37
N ALA A 64 -9.82 -1.66 -2.34
CA ALA A 64 -11.04 -1.73 -1.54
C ALA A 64 -11.35 -0.40 -0.82
N GLU A 65 -10.34 0.41 -0.51
CA GLU A 65 -10.53 1.74 0.06
C GLU A 65 -11.31 2.71 -0.84
N ASP A 66 -11.30 2.54 -2.17
CA ASP A 66 -12.10 3.38 -3.08
C ASP A 66 -13.59 2.99 -3.07
N ILE A 67 -13.88 1.71 -2.83
CA ILE A 67 -15.26 1.20 -2.77
C ILE A 67 -15.99 1.73 -1.54
N HIS A 68 -15.27 1.93 -0.42
CA HIS A 68 -15.83 2.38 0.85
C HIS A 68 -15.93 3.91 0.99
N LYS A 69 -15.48 4.68 -0.01
CA LYS A 69 -15.61 6.16 -0.03
C LYS A 69 -16.93 6.68 -0.63
N LYS A 70 -17.89 5.80 -0.91
CA LYS A 70 -19.22 6.15 -1.43
C LYS A 70 -20.18 6.59 -0.33
#